data_AF-A0A7C3GXF7-F1
#
_entry.id   AF-A0A7C3GXF7-F1
#
_cell.length_a   1.000
_cell.length_b   1.000
_cell.length_c   1.000
_cell.angle_alpha   90.00
_cell.angle_beta   90.00
_cell.angle_gamma   90.00
#
_symmetry.space_group_name_H-M   'P 1'
#
loop_
_entity.id
_entity.type
_entity.pdbx_description
1 polymer ?
#
loop_
_entity_poly.entity_id
_entity_poly.type
_entity_poly.pdbx_seq_one_letter_code
_entity_poly.pdbx_strand_id
1 'polypeptide(L)'
;RDELVARLLSNETWNGYYDQPKPSCLIIMNTVQSAAIIAETLARKLDDKDTELSCKEVLHLSTALAPKDRNKMLKEVIRRQTESDWDKKQWYLVATSCVEAGVDLDFAVGYRESCSVTSFLQVSGRINRHGKRICGKLYDFSIVADDGLNHHPGLEESSDILRELWPDLISGNKGNNILCSIAIRKELSRFLDKENKSKQLLDYEQKQGFQDVSRDFRIIDSETATVIVKRNIVDKLELGVPVPWQTIQENSVQLWTNKIKKLQLREIRGCKQDGIYSWVDSYDYDQNFLGIMSGVLQQRIFFQESGGVF
;
A
#
# COMPACT_ATOMS: atom_id res chain seq x y z
N ARG A 1 12.44 -11.61 -3.27
CA ARG A 1 12.77 -10.28 -2.71
C ARG A 1 14.06 -9.69 -3.27
N ASP A 2 15.20 -10.36 -3.06
CA ASP A 2 16.52 -9.79 -3.37
C ASP A 2 16.76 -9.55 -4.87
N GLU A 3 16.15 -10.36 -5.74
CA GLU A 3 16.18 -10.16 -7.20
C GLU A 3 15.54 -8.83 -7.62
N LEU A 4 14.37 -8.49 -7.08
CA LEU A 4 13.71 -7.22 -7.37
C LEU A 4 14.58 -6.05 -6.90
N VAL A 5 15.14 -6.13 -5.69
CA VAL A 5 16.03 -5.09 -5.16
C VAL A 5 17.30 -4.96 -6.01
N ALA A 6 17.91 -6.06 -6.43
CA ALA A 6 19.06 -6.04 -7.33
C ALA A 6 18.70 -5.37 -8.67
N ARG A 7 17.50 -5.64 -9.21
CA ARG A 7 17.03 -4.99 -10.43
C ARG A 7 16.80 -3.50 -10.23
N LEU A 8 16.16 -3.07 -9.15
CA LEU A 8 15.93 -1.65 -8.81
C LEU A 8 17.23 -0.84 -8.68
N LEU A 9 18.31 -1.49 -8.26
CA LEU A 9 19.65 -0.91 -8.13
C LEU A 9 20.50 -1.06 -9.40
N SER A 10 20.00 -1.76 -10.41
CA SER A 10 20.77 -2.10 -11.61
C SER A 10 20.90 -0.93 -12.58
N ASN A 11 21.91 -1.01 -13.43
CA ASN A 11 22.02 -0.11 -14.57
C ASN A 11 20.85 -0.27 -15.56
N GLU A 12 20.15 -1.41 -15.61
CA GLU A 12 18.99 -1.55 -16.50
C GLU A 12 17.89 -0.54 -16.17
N THR A 13 17.63 -0.33 -14.88
CA THR A 13 16.65 0.63 -14.38
C THR A 13 17.09 2.07 -14.64
N TRP A 14 18.36 2.37 -14.38
CA TRP A 14 18.87 3.75 -14.34
C TRP A 14 19.59 4.21 -15.60
N ASN A 15 19.81 3.32 -16.58
CA ASN A 15 20.45 3.68 -17.84
C ASN A 15 19.64 4.76 -18.57
N GLY A 16 20.31 5.88 -18.83
CA GLY A 16 19.72 7.07 -19.41
C GLY A 16 18.99 7.99 -18.43
N TYR A 17 18.88 7.65 -17.14
CA TYR A 17 18.21 8.46 -16.12
C TYR A 17 19.14 9.14 -15.12
N TYR A 18 20.38 8.65 -14.93
CA TYR A 18 21.35 9.25 -14.01
C TYR A 18 21.57 10.74 -14.26
N ASP A 19 21.62 11.15 -15.53
CA ASP A 19 21.86 12.54 -15.95
C ASP A 19 20.56 13.34 -16.20
N GLN A 20 19.39 12.71 -15.99
CA GLN A 20 18.10 13.36 -16.16
C GLN A 20 17.63 14.01 -14.86
N PRO A 21 16.83 15.09 -14.95
CA PRO A 21 16.35 15.78 -13.76
C PRO A 21 15.49 14.86 -12.90
N LYS A 22 15.77 14.88 -11.58
CA LYS A 22 15.03 14.15 -10.55
C LYS A 22 14.97 12.65 -10.84
N PRO A 23 16.08 11.91 -10.71
CA PRO A 23 16.11 10.48 -10.94
C PRO A 23 15.36 9.74 -9.81
N SER A 24 14.04 9.64 -9.93
CA SER A 24 13.16 9.07 -8.91
C SER A 24 12.47 7.79 -9.39
N CYS A 25 12.39 6.79 -8.50
CA CYS A 25 11.77 5.51 -8.79
C CYS A 25 10.56 5.26 -7.88
N LEU A 26 9.41 4.99 -8.48
CA LEU A 26 8.19 4.59 -7.77
C LEU A 26 8.03 3.08 -7.82
N ILE A 27 7.87 2.43 -6.67
CA ILE A 27 7.63 0.99 -6.56
C ILE A 27 6.30 0.79 -5.86
N ILE A 28 5.31 0.21 -6.54
CA ILE A 28 4.00 -0.06 -5.97
C ILE A 28 3.82 -1.57 -5.81
N MET A 29 3.65 -2.00 -4.56
CA MET A 29 3.32 -3.37 -4.19
C MET A 29 1.83 -3.48 -3.86
N ASN A 30 1.26 -4.67 -4.06
CA ASN A 30 -0.15 -4.93 -3.79
C ASN A 30 -0.49 -5.06 -2.30
N THR A 31 0.49 -5.37 -1.45
CA THR A 31 0.29 -5.52 0.00
C THR A 31 1.24 -4.64 0.79
N VAL A 32 0.80 -4.20 1.96
CA VAL A 32 1.65 -3.37 2.84
C VAL A 32 2.87 -4.13 3.35
N GLN A 33 2.74 -5.44 3.59
CA GLN A 33 3.86 -6.28 4.01
C GLN A 33 4.93 -6.37 2.92
N SER A 34 4.53 -6.67 1.67
CA SER A 34 5.47 -6.71 0.56
C SER A 34 6.14 -5.34 0.36
N ALA A 35 5.40 -4.23 0.46
CA ALA A 35 5.95 -2.88 0.40
C ALA A 35 7.00 -2.62 1.50
N ALA A 36 6.69 -2.96 2.75
CA ALA A 36 7.60 -2.75 3.87
C ALA A 36 8.88 -3.60 3.76
N ILE A 37 8.76 -4.86 3.32
CA ILE A 37 9.91 -5.77 3.12
C ILE A 37 10.84 -5.25 2.03
N ILE A 38 10.28 -4.80 0.89
CA ILE A 38 11.07 -4.24 -0.20
C ILE A 38 11.73 -2.93 0.23
N ALA A 39 11.00 -2.06 0.93
CA ALA A 39 11.54 -0.81 1.47
C ALA A 39 12.72 -1.07 2.42
N GLU A 40 12.53 -1.94 3.42
CA GLU A 40 13.58 -2.29 4.39
C GLU A 40 14.81 -2.88 3.71
N THR A 41 14.61 -3.79 2.75
CA THR A 41 15.72 -4.46 2.06
C THR A 41 16.49 -3.51 1.17
N LEU A 42 15.80 -2.60 0.48
CA LEU A 42 16.42 -1.57 -0.34
C LEU A 42 17.19 -0.57 0.53
N ALA A 43 16.60 -0.10 1.63
CA ALA A 43 17.26 0.79 2.58
C ALA A 43 18.52 0.15 3.19
N ARG A 44 18.46 -1.15 3.53
CA ARG A 44 19.62 -1.90 4.03
C ARG A 44 20.73 -2.02 2.98
N LYS A 45 20.38 -2.20 1.71
CA LYS A 45 21.37 -2.30 0.61
C LYS A 45 22.03 -0.95 0.30
N LEU A 46 21.35 0.15 0.57
CA LEU A 46 21.84 1.52 0.39
C LEU A 46 22.47 2.12 1.66
N ASP A 47 22.61 1.35 2.75
CA ASP A 47 23.06 1.82 4.06
C ASP A 47 22.27 3.04 4.58
N ASP A 48 20.97 3.04 4.30
CA ASP A 48 20.07 4.19 4.47
C ASP A 48 19.12 4.01 5.66
N LYS A 49 19.38 3.02 6.53
CA LYS A 49 18.45 2.63 7.59
C LYS A 49 18.28 3.73 8.63
N ASP A 50 19.40 4.25 9.13
CA ASP A 50 19.44 5.21 10.24
C ASP A 50 19.51 6.68 9.79
N THR A 51 19.34 6.93 8.49
CA THR A 51 19.33 8.27 7.91
C THR A 51 18.09 9.05 8.33
N GLU A 52 18.26 10.35 8.59
CA GLU A 52 17.14 11.28 8.78
C GLU A 52 16.22 11.30 7.55
N LEU A 53 14.92 11.49 7.77
CA LEU A 53 13.91 11.46 6.70
C LEU A 53 14.22 12.42 5.53
N SER A 54 14.81 13.58 5.80
CA SER A 54 15.20 14.59 4.81
C SER A 54 16.32 14.11 3.88
N CYS A 55 17.20 13.22 4.34
CA CYS A 55 18.35 12.72 3.61
C CYS A 55 18.16 11.26 3.12
N LYS A 56 17.14 10.56 3.65
CA LYS A 56 16.84 9.15 3.37
C LYS A 56 16.59 8.89 1.89
N GLU A 57 17.23 7.93 1.26
CA GLU A 57 17.06 7.61 -0.16
C GLU A 57 15.83 6.76 -0.44
N VAL A 58 15.41 5.93 0.52
CA VAL A 58 14.25 5.05 0.40
C VAL A 58 13.12 5.54 1.28
N LEU A 59 12.03 6.00 0.65
CA LEU A 59 10.79 6.35 1.33
C LEU A 59 9.80 5.19 1.25
N HIS A 60 8.95 5.08 2.27
CA HIS A 60 7.88 4.08 2.33
C HIS A 60 6.55 4.73 2.67
N LEU A 61 5.50 4.42 1.90
CA LEU A 61 4.18 5.02 2.06
C LEU A 61 3.06 4.00 1.95
N SER A 62 2.44 3.67 3.08
CA SER A 62 1.35 2.70 3.17
C SER A 62 0.44 2.97 4.37
N THR A 63 -0.56 2.11 4.57
CA THR A 63 -1.47 2.17 5.73
C THR A 63 -0.82 1.71 7.04
N ALA A 64 0.40 1.15 7.01
CA ALA A 64 1.18 0.87 8.22
C ALA A 64 1.62 2.13 8.97
N LEU A 65 1.65 3.28 8.27
CA LEU A 65 1.87 4.59 8.88
C LEU A 65 0.53 5.17 9.33
N ALA A 66 0.50 5.71 10.56
CA ALA A 66 -0.62 6.49 11.05
C ALA A 66 -0.85 7.73 10.16
N PRO A 67 -2.08 8.26 10.03
CA PRO A 67 -2.39 9.34 9.10
C PRO A 67 -1.48 10.56 9.21
N LYS A 68 -1.09 10.97 10.43
CA LYS A 68 -0.16 12.09 10.63
C LYS A 68 1.23 11.83 10.01
N ASP A 69 1.72 10.60 10.13
CA ASP A 69 3.07 10.20 9.70
C ASP A 69 3.07 9.95 8.19
N ARG A 70 1.96 9.40 7.67
CA ARG A 70 1.67 9.31 6.24
C ARG A 70 1.68 10.70 5.59
N ASN A 71 1.05 11.69 6.22
CA ASN A 71 1.06 13.08 5.74
C ASN A 71 2.46 13.69 5.78
N LYS A 72 3.26 13.38 6.82
CA LYS A 72 4.66 13.80 6.90
C LYS A 72 5.49 13.23 5.75
N MET A 73 5.37 11.93 5.51
CA MET A 73 6.03 11.23 4.41
C MET A 73 5.61 11.79 3.05
N LEU A 74 4.31 12.06 2.86
CA LEU A 74 3.80 12.64 1.63
C LEU A 74 4.35 14.05 1.37
N LYS A 75 4.45 14.88 2.42
CA LYS A 75 5.09 16.21 2.31
C LYS A 75 6.54 16.08 1.88
N GLU A 76 7.28 15.10 2.40
CA GLU A 76 8.65 14.85 1.97
C GLU A 76 8.71 14.42 0.50
N VAL A 77 7.84 13.49 0.06
CA VAL A 77 7.76 13.10 -1.36
C VAL A 77 7.51 14.33 -2.25
N ILE A 78 6.55 15.18 -1.91
CA ILE A 78 6.24 16.41 -2.66
C ILE A 78 7.45 17.36 -2.66
N ARG A 79 8.08 17.56 -1.50
CA ARG A 79 9.27 18.41 -1.36
C ARG A 79 10.37 18.01 -2.34
N ARG A 80 10.70 16.72 -2.43
CA ARG A 80 11.72 16.19 -3.38
C ARG A 80 11.33 16.41 -4.84
N GLN A 81 10.04 16.38 -5.14
CA GLN A 81 9.53 16.66 -6.48
C GLN A 81 9.53 18.14 -6.84
N THR A 82 9.62 19.05 -5.87
CA THR A 82 9.64 20.50 -6.11
C THR A 82 11.02 21.13 -5.92
N GLU A 83 11.80 20.71 -4.92
CA GLU A 83 13.10 21.28 -4.55
C GLU A 83 14.26 20.68 -5.36
N SER A 84 15.39 21.40 -5.42
CA SER A 84 16.54 21.09 -6.30
C SER A 84 17.59 20.17 -5.67
N ASP A 85 17.53 19.93 -4.37
CA ASP A 85 18.45 19.05 -3.62
C ASP A 85 18.41 17.59 -4.13
N TRP A 86 17.31 17.18 -4.78
CA TRP A 86 17.14 15.86 -5.38
C TRP A 86 17.21 15.85 -6.92
N ASP A 87 17.63 16.94 -7.57
CA ASP A 87 17.68 17.01 -9.03
C ASP A 87 18.65 16.00 -9.65
N LYS A 88 19.72 15.63 -8.92
CA LYS A 88 20.74 14.67 -9.35
C LYS A 88 20.92 13.51 -8.38
N LYS A 89 20.06 13.40 -7.37
CA LYS A 89 20.15 12.36 -6.35
C LYS A 89 19.04 11.33 -6.56
N GLN A 90 19.43 10.07 -6.64
CA GLN A 90 18.49 8.97 -6.77
C GLN A 90 17.69 8.77 -5.50
N TRP A 91 16.41 8.50 -5.65
CA TRP A 91 15.57 8.12 -4.53
C TRP A 91 14.41 7.23 -4.96
N TYR A 92 13.87 6.52 -3.99
CA TYR A 92 12.88 5.48 -4.18
C TYR A 92 11.67 5.78 -3.30
N LEU A 93 10.47 5.62 -3.85
CA LEU A 93 9.25 5.56 -3.07
C LEU A 93 8.66 4.16 -3.21
N VAL A 94 8.69 3.39 -2.13
CA VAL A 94 7.99 2.10 -2.05
C VAL A 94 6.61 2.34 -1.42
N ALA A 95 5.55 2.01 -2.13
CA ALA A 95 4.20 2.33 -1.72
C ALA A 95 3.22 1.19 -1.98
N THR A 96 2.02 1.32 -1.41
CA THR A 96 0.84 0.61 -1.87
C THR A 96 -0.03 1.52 -2.73
N SER A 97 -1.21 1.05 -3.17
CA SER A 97 -2.18 1.83 -3.96
C SER A 97 -2.62 3.16 -3.32
N CYS A 98 -2.26 3.44 -2.07
CA CYS A 98 -2.51 4.72 -1.40
C CYS A 98 -1.90 5.93 -2.13
N VAL A 99 -0.91 5.73 -3.01
CA VAL A 99 -0.30 6.81 -3.81
C VAL A 99 -1.14 7.20 -5.02
N GLU A 100 -2.12 6.38 -5.43
CA GLU A 100 -2.81 6.53 -6.72
C GLU A 100 -3.81 7.71 -6.75
N ALA A 101 -4.38 8.09 -5.61
CA ALA A 101 -5.44 9.10 -5.52
C ALA A 101 -4.98 10.44 -4.92
N GLY A 102 -5.27 11.54 -5.63
CA GLY A 102 -5.31 12.89 -5.05
C GLY A 102 -3.99 13.66 -4.94
N VAL A 103 -2.85 13.11 -5.36
CA VAL A 103 -1.54 13.82 -5.29
C VAL A 103 -0.93 13.95 -6.69
N ASP A 104 -0.41 15.12 -7.03
CA ASP A 104 0.34 15.35 -8.28
C ASP A 104 1.79 14.87 -8.12
N LEU A 105 2.08 13.70 -8.68
CA LEU A 105 3.39 13.05 -8.58
C LEU A 105 3.91 12.72 -9.99
N ASP A 106 5.20 12.96 -10.18
CA ASP A 106 5.98 12.79 -11.41
C ASP A 106 7.31 12.05 -11.12
N PHE A 107 7.34 10.76 -11.43
CA PHE A 107 8.50 9.89 -11.25
C PHE A 107 9.23 9.60 -12.56
N ALA A 108 10.54 9.35 -12.49
CA ALA A 108 11.33 8.99 -13.69
C ALA A 108 11.02 7.57 -14.17
N VAL A 109 11.00 6.63 -13.23
CA VAL A 109 10.78 5.21 -13.47
C VAL A 109 9.73 4.68 -12.49
N GLY A 110 8.92 3.73 -12.93
CA GLY A 110 7.93 3.05 -12.12
C GLY A 110 8.08 1.53 -12.19
N TYR A 111 7.85 0.86 -11.08
CA TYR A 111 7.64 -0.58 -10.97
C TYR A 111 6.28 -0.80 -10.32
N ARG A 112 5.40 -1.53 -10.98
CA ARG A 112 4.08 -1.86 -10.46
C ARG A 112 3.94 -3.37 -10.39
N GLU A 113 3.69 -3.89 -9.20
CA GLU A 113 3.27 -5.28 -9.06
C GLU A 113 1.96 -5.45 -9.82
N SER A 114 1.85 -6.51 -10.62
CA SER A 114 0.71 -6.78 -11.49
C SER A 114 -0.60 -6.66 -10.72
N CYS A 115 -1.55 -5.98 -11.34
CA CYS A 115 -2.84 -5.61 -10.76
C CYS A 115 -3.87 -5.46 -11.90
N SER A 116 -4.84 -4.54 -11.79
CA SER A 116 -5.78 -4.28 -12.89
C SER A 116 -5.18 -3.39 -13.98
N VAL A 117 -5.75 -3.48 -15.19
CA VAL A 117 -5.44 -2.58 -16.32
C VAL A 117 -5.63 -1.11 -15.94
N THR A 118 -6.66 -0.81 -15.14
CA THR A 118 -6.95 0.55 -14.70
C THR A 118 -5.89 1.09 -13.74
N SER A 119 -5.46 0.31 -12.75
CA SER A 119 -4.40 0.72 -11.80
C SER A 119 -3.07 0.89 -12.54
N PHE A 120 -2.70 -0.01 -13.46
CA PHE A 120 -1.50 0.14 -14.27
C PHE A 120 -1.49 1.47 -15.07
N LEU A 121 -2.59 1.79 -15.75
CA LEU A 121 -2.72 3.03 -16.52
C LEU A 121 -2.78 4.29 -15.63
N GLN A 122 -3.31 4.19 -14.42
CA GLN A 122 -3.27 5.30 -13.46
C GLN A 122 -1.84 5.61 -13.02
N VAL A 123 -1.04 4.56 -12.77
CA VAL A 123 0.38 4.70 -12.41
C VAL A 123 1.19 5.23 -13.58
N SER A 124 0.92 4.79 -14.82
CA SER A 124 1.62 5.31 -16.00
C SER A 124 1.43 6.82 -16.16
N GLY A 125 0.26 7.37 -15.78
CA GLY A 125 0.01 8.82 -15.71
C GLY A 125 0.77 9.57 -14.61
N ARG A 126 1.58 8.88 -13.79
CA ARG A 126 2.51 9.45 -12.79
C ARG A 126 3.97 9.28 -13.17
N ILE A 127 4.27 8.56 -14.25
CA ILE A 127 5.63 8.37 -14.75
C ILE A 127 5.87 9.36 -15.88
N ASN A 128 6.85 10.25 -15.72
CA ASN A 128 7.14 11.37 -16.62
C ASN A 128 5.90 12.22 -16.96
N ARG A 129 5.04 12.46 -15.97
CA ARG A 129 3.76 13.17 -16.09
C ARG A 129 3.93 14.60 -16.62
N HIS A 130 5.00 15.29 -16.22
CA HIS A 130 5.25 16.66 -16.63
C HIS A 130 6.15 16.76 -17.88
N GLY A 131 6.56 15.64 -18.48
CA GLY A 131 7.40 15.62 -19.68
C GLY A 131 8.81 16.19 -19.47
N LYS A 132 9.30 16.23 -18.21
CA LYS A 132 10.64 16.75 -17.86
C LYS A 132 11.78 15.85 -18.36
N ARG A 133 11.47 14.59 -18.67
CA ARG A 133 12.40 13.52 -19.03
C ARG A 133 12.14 13.06 -20.46
N ILE A 134 13.17 12.51 -21.10
CA ILE A 134 13.10 12.06 -22.50
C ILE A 134 12.01 10.99 -22.67
N CYS A 135 11.95 10.05 -21.72
CA CYS A 135 10.89 9.05 -21.65
C CYS A 135 10.68 8.59 -20.21
N GLY A 136 9.47 8.15 -19.89
CA GLY A 136 9.15 7.43 -18.67
C GLY A 136 9.11 5.94 -18.93
N LYS A 137 9.61 5.12 -18.00
CA LYS A 137 9.49 3.65 -18.05
C LYS A 137 8.64 3.16 -16.89
N LEU A 138 7.60 2.38 -17.19
CA LEU A 138 6.82 1.67 -16.20
C LEU A 138 6.96 0.16 -16.47
N TYR A 139 7.41 -0.56 -15.46
CA TYR A 139 7.57 -2.01 -15.49
C TYR A 139 6.40 -2.66 -14.76
N ASP A 140 5.72 -3.59 -15.43
CA ASP A 140 4.84 -4.57 -14.79
C ASP A 140 5.68 -5.77 -14.33
N PHE A 141 5.44 -6.25 -13.12
CA PHE A 141 6.10 -7.47 -12.61
C PHE A 141 5.17 -8.26 -11.70
N SER A 142 5.41 -9.56 -11.58
CA SER A 142 4.75 -10.41 -10.59
C SER A 142 5.77 -10.87 -9.56
N ILE A 143 5.35 -10.97 -8.30
CA ILE A 143 6.15 -11.60 -7.25
C ILE A 143 5.87 -13.10 -7.22
N VAL A 144 6.78 -13.86 -6.62
CA VAL A 144 6.49 -15.21 -6.12
C VAL A 144 6.34 -15.09 -4.61
N ALA A 145 5.29 -15.72 -4.05
CA ALA A 145 5.09 -15.73 -2.61
C ALA A 145 6.20 -16.54 -1.92
N ASP A 146 7.20 -15.83 -1.41
CA ASP A 146 8.37 -16.36 -0.71
C ASP A 146 9.05 -15.23 0.10
N ASP A 147 9.81 -15.60 1.12
CA ASP A 147 10.65 -14.67 1.92
C ASP A 147 9.84 -13.47 2.45
N GLY A 148 8.60 -13.77 2.88
CA GLY A 148 7.65 -12.80 3.42
C GLY A 148 6.87 -11.98 2.41
N LEU A 149 7.11 -12.15 1.10
CA LEU A 149 6.27 -11.54 0.08
C LEU A 149 4.98 -12.34 -0.07
N ASN A 150 3.85 -11.63 -0.18
CA ASN A 150 2.53 -12.23 -0.28
C ASN A 150 1.75 -11.66 -1.45
N HIS A 151 1.02 -12.53 -2.14
CA HIS A 151 0.03 -12.14 -3.14
C HIS A 151 -1.21 -11.52 -2.47
N HIS A 152 -1.81 -10.57 -3.17
CA HIS A 152 -3.12 -10.06 -2.81
C HIS A 152 -4.21 -10.89 -3.52
N PRO A 153 -4.92 -11.82 -2.85
CA PRO A 153 -5.94 -12.68 -3.46
C PRO A 153 -7.00 -11.90 -4.25
N GLY A 154 -7.42 -10.73 -3.76
CA GLY A 154 -8.40 -9.90 -4.46
C GLY A 154 -7.93 -9.26 -5.78
N LEU A 155 -6.66 -9.43 -6.18
CA LEU A 155 -6.09 -8.87 -7.40
C LEU A 155 -5.63 -9.94 -8.39
N GLU A 156 -5.78 -11.22 -8.07
CA GLU A 156 -5.33 -12.33 -8.92
C GLU A 156 -6.03 -12.30 -10.29
N GLU A 157 -7.36 -12.26 -10.30
CA GLU A 157 -8.15 -12.21 -11.54
C GLU A 157 -7.84 -10.97 -12.39
N SER A 158 -7.74 -9.81 -11.75
CA SER A 158 -7.40 -8.54 -12.42
C SER A 158 -6.01 -8.61 -13.04
N SER A 159 -5.04 -9.21 -12.35
CA SER A 159 -3.67 -9.42 -12.82
C SER A 159 -3.63 -10.33 -14.04
N ASP A 160 -4.42 -11.40 -14.03
CA ASP A 160 -4.51 -12.30 -15.18
C ASP A 160 -5.14 -11.61 -16.40
N ILE A 161 -6.13 -10.76 -16.19
CA ILE A 161 -6.75 -9.97 -17.27
C ILE A 161 -5.77 -8.93 -17.81
N LEU A 162 -4.99 -8.26 -16.96
CA LEU A 162 -3.91 -7.38 -17.40
C LEU A 162 -2.91 -8.14 -18.28
N ARG A 163 -2.49 -9.33 -17.84
CA ARG A 163 -1.54 -10.18 -18.59
C ARG A 163 -2.12 -10.61 -19.93
N GLU A 164 -3.41 -10.94 -19.99
CA GLU A 164 -4.14 -11.25 -21.23
C GLU A 164 -4.18 -10.05 -22.20
N LEU A 165 -4.43 -8.86 -21.68
CA LEU A 165 -4.58 -7.62 -22.48
C LEU A 165 -3.25 -6.89 -22.75
N TRP A 166 -2.14 -7.38 -22.21
CA TRP A 166 -0.82 -6.75 -22.34
C TRP A 166 -0.38 -6.51 -23.80
N PRO A 167 -0.56 -7.45 -24.76
CA PRO A 167 -0.19 -7.20 -26.15
C PRO A 167 -0.96 -6.04 -26.79
N ASP A 168 -2.25 -5.91 -26.46
CA ASP A 168 -3.08 -4.81 -26.94
C ASP A 168 -2.66 -3.47 -26.31
N LEU A 169 -2.28 -3.50 -25.02
CA LEU A 169 -1.80 -2.33 -24.28
C LEU A 169 -0.50 -1.77 -24.88
N ILE A 170 0.47 -2.65 -25.16
CA ILE A 170 1.80 -2.25 -25.67
C ILE A 170 1.78 -1.91 -27.15
N SER A 171 0.95 -2.58 -27.95
CA SER A 171 0.84 -2.26 -29.39
C SER A 171 0.19 -0.91 -29.65
N GLY A 172 -0.59 -0.37 -28.70
CA GLY A 172 -1.30 0.90 -28.86
C GLY A 172 -2.44 0.84 -29.89
N ASN A 173 -2.80 -0.35 -30.38
CA ASN A 173 -3.83 -0.54 -31.40
C ASN A 173 -5.24 -0.24 -30.89
N LYS A 174 -5.46 -0.31 -29.58
CA LYS A 174 -6.73 -0.01 -28.92
C LYS A 174 -6.54 1.16 -27.97
N GLY A 175 -7.52 2.08 -27.93
CA GLY A 175 -7.51 3.17 -26.96
C GLY A 175 -7.56 2.66 -25.52
N ASN A 176 -6.84 3.34 -24.62
CA ASN A 176 -6.78 2.98 -23.20
C ASN A 176 -8.17 2.87 -22.54
N ASN A 177 -9.10 3.74 -22.92
CA ASN A 177 -10.49 3.71 -22.45
C ASN A 177 -11.24 2.42 -22.85
N ILE A 178 -10.99 1.93 -24.07
CA ILE A 178 -11.56 0.67 -24.58
C ILE A 178 -10.97 -0.50 -23.79
N LEU A 179 -9.66 -0.51 -23.57
CA LEU A 179 -8.99 -1.55 -22.79
C LEU A 179 -9.48 -1.60 -21.35
N CYS A 180 -9.63 -0.46 -20.68
CA CYS A 180 -10.24 -0.39 -19.35
C CYS A 180 -11.65 -0.97 -19.34
N SER A 181 -12.46 -0.64 -20.35
CA SER A 181 -13.83 -1.15 -20.43
C SER A 181 -13.89 -2.66 -20.68
N ILE A 182 -12.98 -3.19 -21.51
CA ILE A 182 -12.84 -4.64 -21.74
C ILE A 182 -12.39 -5.33 -20.45
N ALA A 183 -11.39 -4.78 -19.76
CA ALA A 183 -10.88 -5.34 -18.52
C ALA A 183 -11.97 -5.42 -17.45
N ILE A 184 -12.68 -4.31 -17.19
CA ILE A 184 -13.77 -4.27 -16.20
C ILE A 184 -14.87 -5.28 -16.56
N ARG A 185 -15.26 -5.38 -17.84
CA ARG A 185 -16.27 -6.38 -18.26
C ARG A 185 -15.78 -7.81 -18.03
N LYS A 186 -14.51 -8.10 -18.32
CA LYS A 186 -13.90 -9.41 -18.07
C LYS A 186 -13.85 -9.73 -16.57
N GLU A 187 -13.43 -8.78 -15.75
CA GLU A 187 -13.43 -8.89 -14.28
C GLU A 187 -14.85 -9.24 -13.81
N LEU A 188 -15.86 -8.44 -14.17
CA LEU A 188 -17.27 -8.70 -13.84
C LEU A 188 -17.76 -10.08 -14.30
N SER A 189 -17.34 -10.55 -15.47
CA SER A 189 -17.75 -11.86 -15.99
C SER A 189 -17.16 -13.05 -15.25
N ARG A 190 -16.00 -12.88 -14.59
CA ARG A 190 -15.35 -13.93 -13.79
C ARG A 190 -15.94 -14.04 -12.37
N PHE A 191 -16.64 -13.00 -11.90
CA PHE A 191 -17.33 -12.95 -10.61
C PHE A 191 -18.70 -13.68 -10.56
N LEU A 192 -18.86 -14.84 -11.19
CA LEU A 192 -20.14 -15.60 -11.23
C LEU A 192 -20.69 -15.94 -9.83
N ASP A 193 -19.82 -16.19 -8.84
CA ASP A 193 -20.24 -16.45 -7.44
C ASP A 193 -20.89 -15.22 -6.77
N LYS A 194 -20.56 -14.00 -7.21
CA LYS A 194 -21.18 -12.77 -6.70
C LYS A 194 -22.53 -12.47 -7.34
N GLU A 195 -22.84 -13.03 -8.52
CA GLU A 195 -24.16 -12.91 -9.13
C GLU A 195 -25.21 -13.62 -8.26
N ASN A 196 -24.86 -14.75 -7.66
CA ASN A 196 -25.71 -15.47 -6.71
C ASN A 196 -25.92 -14.65 -5.42
N LYS A 197 -24.85 -14.08 -4.85
CA LYS A 197 -24.95 -13.19 -3.68
C LYS A 197 -25.79 -11.96 -3.99
N SER A 198 -25.62 -11.35 -5.15
CA SER A 198 -26.41 -10.19 -5.59
C SER A 198 -27.90 -10.54 -5.75
N LYS A 199 -28.22 -11.69 -6.35
CA LYS A 199 -29.61 -12.16 -6.48
C LYS A 199 -30.25 -12.44 -5.12
N GLN A 200 -29.51 -13.04 -4.19
CA GLN A 200 -29.96 -13.27 -2.81
C GLN A 200 -30.23 -11.95 -2.07
N LEU A 201 -29.33 -10.98 -2.18
CA LEU A 201 -29.51 -9.67 -1.55
C LEU A 201 -30.72 -8.91 -2.11
N LEU A 202 -30.96 -8.98 -3.42
CA LEU A 202 -32.15 -8.40 -4.05
C LEU A 202 -33.44 -9.12 -3.61
N ASP A 203 -33.41 -10.43 -3.43
CA ASP A 203 -34.54 -11.20 -2.88
C ASP A 203 -34.85 -10.80 -1.42
N TYR A 204 -33.81 -10.61 -0.58
CA TYR A 204 -33.99 -10.08 0.78
C TYR A 204 -34.57 -8.66 0.78
N GLU A 205 -34.10 -7.78 -0.10
CA GLU A 205 -34.64 -6.44 -0.25
C GLU A 205 -36.12 -6.45 -0.69
N GLN A 206 -36.48 -7.28 -1.68
CA GLN A 206 -37.86 -7.46 -2.12
C GLN A 206 -38.79 -7.96 -1.01
N LYS A 207 -38.26 -8.78 -0.10
CA LYS A 207 -38.98 -9.30 1.08
C LYS A 207 -38.96 -8.35 2.29
N GLN A 208 -38.41 -7.14 2.15
CA GLN A 208 -38.21 -6.19 3.26
C GLN A 208 -37.37 -6.77 4.43
N GLY A 209 -36.52 -7.75 4.13
CA GLY A 209 -35.63 -8.43 5.07
C GLY A 209 -34.40 -7.59 5.43
N PHE A 210 -34.59 -6.39 5.96
CA PHE A 210 -33.50 -5.43 6.21
C PHE A 210 -32.42 -5.96 7.18
N GLN A 211 -32.78 -6.88 8.09
CA GLN A 211 -31.81 -7.53 8.97
C GLN A 211 -30.89 -8.49 8.20
N ASP A 212 -31.44 -9.26 7.25
CA ASP A 212 -30.68 -10.18 6.41
C ASP A 212 -29.80 -9.40 5.41
N VAL A 213 -30.35 -8.34 4.80
CA VAL A 213 -29.55 -7.42 3.97
C VAL A 213 -28.41 -6.82 4.78
N SER A 214 -28.68 -6.30 5.98
CA SER A 214 -27.65 -5.71 6.85
C SER A 214 -26.56 -6.71 7.27
N ARG A 215 -26.96 -7.96 7.56
CA ARG A 215 -26.02 -9.02 7.96
C ARG A 215 -25.14 -9.46 6.78
N ASP A 216 -25.73 -9.63 5.60
CA ASP A 216 -25.10 -10.33 4.47
C ASP A 216 -24.51 -9.37 3.41
N PHE A 217 -24.96 -8.11 3.36
CA PHE A 217 -24.35 -7.03 2.57
C PHE A 217 -23.14 -6.42 3.28
N ARG A 218 -22.09 -7.24 3.47
CA ARG A 218 -20.79 -6.75 3.96
C ARG A 218 -19.89 -6.48 2.76
N ILE A 219 -19.60 -5.20 2.50
CA ILE A 219 -18.61 -4.79 1.49
C ILE A 219 -17.18 -5.13 1.96
N ILE A 220 -16.96 -5.08 3.28
CA ILE A 220 -15.72 -5.50 3.92
C ILE A 220 -16.05 -6.68 4.84
N ASP A 221 -15.68 -7.89 4.43
CA ASP A 221 -16.06 -9.13 5.13
C ASP A 221 -15.39 -9.31 6.50
N SER A 222 -14.40 -8.48 6.85
CA SER A 222 -13.58 -8.64 8.05
C SER A 222 -13.58 -7.39 8.93
N GLU A 223 -13.62 -7.59 10.25
CA GLU A 223 -13.60 -6.49 11.21
C GLU A 223 -12.18 -5.95 11.33
N THR A 224 -12.03 -4.63 11.18
CA THR A 224 -10.81 -3.91 11.55
C THR A 224 -11.05 -3.20 12.87
N ALA A 225 -10.01 -3.06 13.67
CA ALA A 225 -10.05 -2.33 14.92
C ALA A 225 -8.97 -1.26 14.97
N THR A 226 -9.24 -0.24 15.78
CA THR A 226 -8.35 0.91 15.94
C THR A 226 -7.22 0.54 16.90
N VAL A 227 -5.98 0.73 16.46
CA VAL A 227 -4.78 0.48 17.26
C VAL A 227 -3.98 1.76 17.41
N ILE A 228 -3.78 2.19 18.66
CA ILE A 228 -3.09 3.44 18.99
C ILE A 228 -1.57 3.23 18.98
N VAL A 229 -0.86 4.06 18.23
CA VAL A 229 0.60 3.96 18.04
C VAL A 229 1.40 4.96 18.89
N LYS A 230 0.75 5.72 19.78
CA LYS A 230 1.41 6.75 20.60
C LYS A 230 1.11 6.62 22.09
N ARG A 231 2.17 6.51 22.89
CA ARG A 231 2.10 6.25 24.33
C ARG A 231 1.29 7.27 25.11
N ASN A 232 1.51 8.56 24.85
CA ASN A 232 0.79 9.63 25.52
C ASN A 232 -0.74 9.59 25.29
N ILE A 233 -1.21 9.01 24.17
CA ILE A 233 -2.64 8.87 23.89
C ILE A 233 -3.19 7.65 24.65
N VAL A 234 -2.45 6.53 24.65
CA VAL A 234 -2.79 5.36 25.46
C VAL A 234 -2.92 5.72 26.92
N ASP A 235 -1.93 6.41 27.50
CA ASP A 235 -1.96 6.80 28.92
C ASP A 235 -3.17 7.71 29.23
N LYS A 236 -3.51 8.66 28.35
CA LYS A 236 -4.70 9.52 28.52
C LYS A 236 -5.99 8.69 28.53
N LEU A 237 -6.14 7.77 27.58
CA LEU A 237 -7.31 6.90 27.49
C LEU A 237 -7.42 5.95 28.70
N GLU A 238 -6.30 5.45 29.22
CA GLU A 238 -6.29 4.62 30.43
C GLU A 238 -6.67 5.38 31.69
N LEU A 239 -6.31 6.67 31.76
CA LEU A 239 -6.66 7.56 32.87
C LEU A 239 -8.08 8.17 32.73
N GLY A 240 -8.82 7.85 31.67
CA GLY A 240 -10.15 8.42 31.41
C GLY A 240 -10.12 9.90 31.03
N VAL A 241 -8.97 10.42 30.59
CA VAL A 241 -8.84 11.80 30.12
C VAL A 241 -9.44 11.90 28.72
N PRO A 242 -10.37 12.84 28.46
CA PRO A 242 -10.94 13.02 27.14
C PRO A 242 -9.88 13.30 26.07
N VAL A 243 -9.92 12.54 24.98
CA VAL A 243 -9.08 12.76 23.79
C VAL A 243 -10.01 13.01 22.59
N PRO A 244 -9.79 14.09 21.81
CA PRO A 244 -10.56 14.32 20.59
C PRO A 244 -10.40 13.16 19.62
N TRP A 245 -11.49 12.78 18.95
CA TRP A 245 -11.50 11.66 18.00
C TRP A 245 -10.51 11.87 16.85
N GLN A 246 -10.29 13.12 16.41
CA GLN A 246 -9.28 13.44 15.39
C GLN A 246 -7.88 13.07 15.85
N THR A 247 -7.55 13.34 17.12
CA THR A 247 -6.24 12.98 17.69
C THR A 247 -6.07 11.47 17.78
N ILE A 248 -7.12 10.72 18.11
CA ILE A 248 -7.11 9.25 18.08
C ILE A 248 -6.86 8.78 16.63
N GLN A 249 -7.63 9.29 15.67
CA GLN A 249 -7.50 8.91 14.26
C GLN A 249 -6.09 9.20 13.71
N GLU A 250 -5.53 10.38 13.98
CA GLU A 250 -4.21 10.78 13.53
C GLU A 250 -3.06 9.94 14.12
N ASN A 251 -3.27 9.36 15.30
CA ASN A 251 -2.27 8.59 16.05
C ASN A 251 -2.64 7.10 16.15
N SER A 252 -3.41 6.60 15.18
CA SER A 252 -3.81 5.20 15.11
C SER A 252 -3.65 4.62 13.72
N VAL A 253 -3.68 3.29 13.67
CA VAL A 253 -3.77 2.48 12.45
C VAL A 253 -4.98 1.55 12.56
N GLN A 254 -5.52 1.13 11.42
CA GLN A 254 -6.56 0.10 11.37
C GLN A 254 -5.90 -1.25 11.13
N LEU A 255 -6.18 -2.22 12.01
CA LEU A 255 -5.69 -3.59 11.88
C LEU A 255 -6.84 -4.59 11.89
N TRP A 256 -6.74 -5.63 11.07
CA TRP A 256 -7.67 -6.74 11.07
C TRP A 256 -7.67 -7.45 12.43
N THR A 257 -8.85 -7.77 12.97
CA THR A 257 -9.00 -8.39 14.30
C THR A 257 -8.26 -9.72 14.41
N ASN A 258 -8.13 -10.49 13.32
CA ASN A 258 -7.33 -11.72 13.28
C ASN A 258 -5.83 -11.44 13.53
N LYS A 259 -5.29 -10.34 13.00
CA LYS A 259 -3.90 -9.91 13.22
C LYS A 259 -3.70 -9.40 14.63
N ILE A 260 -4.65 -8.65 15.17
CA ILE A 260 -4.62 -8.19 16.57
C ILE A 260 -4.50 -9.39 17.53
N LYS A 261 -5.29 -10.45 17.29
CA LYS A 261 -5.21 -11.70 18.06
C LYS A 261 -3.84 -12.39 17.92
N LYS A 262 -3.31 -12.49 16.70
CA LYS A 262 -1.99 -13.09 16.44
C LYS A 262 -0.85 -12.32 17.09
N LEU A 263 -0.92 -10.99 17.06
CA LEU A 263 0.04 -10.08 17.68
C LEU A 263 -0.18 -9.93 19.19
N GLN A 264 -1.24 -10.56 19.74
CA GLN A 264 -1.60 -10.50 21.16
C GLN A 264 -1.65 -9.06 21.71
N LEU A 265 -2.13 -8.12 20.89
CA LEU A 265 -2.19 -6.72 21.29
C LEU A 265 -3.15 -6.55 22.46
N ARG A 266 -2.74 -5.71 23.42
CA ARG A 266 -3.55 -5.41 24.60
C ARG A 266 -4.64 -4.40 24.26
N GLU A 267 -5.85 -4.69 24.70
CA GLU A 267 -6.94 -3.73 24.70
C GLU A 267 -6.74 -2.64 25.77
N ILE A 268 -7.07 -1.40 25.44
CA ILE A 268 -6.97 -0.27 26.37
C ILE A 268 -8.09 -0.38 27.42
N ARG A 269 -7.72 -0.41 28.70
CA ARG A 269 -8.66 -0.69 29.81
C ARG A 269 -9.85 0.26 29.85
N GLY A 270 -9.64 1.54 29.54
CA GLY A 270 -10.68 2.58 29.51
C GLY A 270 -11.63 2.50 28.31
N CYS A 271 -11.34 1.65 27.31
CA CYS A 271 -12.04 1.60 26.02
C CYS A 271 -12.50 0.17 25.64
N LYS A 272 -12.73 -0.71 26.63
CA LYS A 272 -13.11 -2.12 26.39
C LYS A 272 -14.41 -2.31 25.60
N GLN A 273 -15.29 -1.32 25.62
CA GLN A 273 -16.55 -1.36 24.87
C GLN A 273 -16.36 -0.94 23.41
N ASP A 274 -15.25 -0.25 23.10
CA ASP A 274 -14.97 0.35 21.81
C ASP A 274 -13.98 -0.48 20.97
N GLY A 275 -13.37 -1.53 21.54
CA GLY A 275 -12.43 -2.40 20.84
C GLY A 275 -11.15 -1.68 20.41
N ILE A 276 -10.61 -0.79 21.26
CA ILE A 276 -9.40 -0.01 20.97
C ILE A 276 -8.18 -0.69 21.60
N TYR A 277 -7.13 -0.90 20.80
CA TYR A 277 -5.92 -1.60 21.21
C TYR A 277 -4.71 -0.68 21.27
N SER A 278 -3.69 -1.10 22.02
CA SER A 278 -2.42 -0.40 22.16
C SER A 278 -1.31 -1.12 21.39
N TRP A 279 -0.60 -0.40 20.53
CA TRP A 279 0.61 -0.91 19.85
C TRP A 279 1.84 -0.81 20.73
N VAL A 280 1.97 0.33 21.42
CA VAL A 280 3.18 0.78 22.14
C VAL A 280 3.52 -0.04 23.38
N ASP A 281 2.62 -0.90 23.83
CA ASP A 281 2.88 -1.83 24.94
C ASP A 281 3.66 -3.07 24.48
N SER A 282 3.64 -3.38 23.18
CA SER A 282 4.11 -4.67 22.66
C SER A 282 5.21 -4.52 21.62
N TYR A 283 5.18 -3.45 20.82
CA TYR A 283 6.03 -3.32 19.65
C TYR A 283 6.48 -1.88 19.40
N ASP A 284 7.64 -1.75 18.75
CA ASP A 284 8.14 -0.47 18.27
C ASP A 284 7.32 0.05 17.08
N TYR A 285 7.25 1.38 16.97
CA TYR A 285 6.62 2.08 15.86
C TYR A 285 7.61 3.07 15.25
N ASP A 286 7.85 2.93 13.95
CA ASP A 286 8.75 3.78 13.20
C ASP A 286 7.97 4.87 12.45
N GLN A 287 7.84 6.04 13.08
CA GLN A 287 7.14 7.19 12.51
C GLN A 287 7.77 7.78 11.25
N ASN A 288 9.02 7.44 10.93
CA ASN A 288 9.77 8.05 9.84
C ASN A 288 9.94 7.12 8.63
N PHE A 289 9.61 5.83 8.73
CA PHE A 289 9.80 4.91 7.62
C PHE A 289 8.79 3.74 7.59
N LEU A 290 8.90 2.74 8.47
CA LEU A 290 8.08 1.51 8.35
C LEU A 290 6.75 1.51 9.13
N GLY A 291 6.50 2.50 9.99
CA GLY A 291 5.33 2.52 10.87
C GLY A 291 5.28 1.30 11.77
N ILE A 292 4.11 0.67 11.88
CA ILE A 292 3.95 -0.58 12.65
C ILE A 292 4.75 -1.75 12.06
N MET A 293 5.11 -1.71 10.77
CA MET A 293 5.84 -2.83 10.16
C MET A 293 7.25 -2.97 10.74
N SER A 294 7.83 -1.91 11.31
CA SER A 294 9.10 -2.00 12.03
C SER A 294 9.07 -3.04 13.15
N GLY A 295 8.00 -3.09 13.95
CA GLY A 295 7.79 -4.10 14.98
C GLY A 295 7.37 -5.46 14.44
N VAL A 296 6.53 -5.49 13.40
CA VAL A 296 6.05 -6.75 12.78
C VAL A 296 7.21 -7.55 12.17
N LEU A 297 8.10 -6.90 11.41
CA LEU A 297 9.19 -7.58 10.70
C LEU A 297 10.22 -8.22 11.64
N GLN A 298 10.28 -7.78 12.91
CA GLN A 298 11.13 -8.40 13.93
C GLN A 298 10.56 -9.75 14.43
N GLN A 299 9.27 -10.03 14.19
CA GLN A 299 8.62 -11.24 14.65
C GLN A 299 8.77 -12.37 13.63
N ARG A 300 9.66 -13.33 13.91
CA ARG A 300 9.91 -14.50 13.03
C ARG A 300 8.64 -15.31 12.69
N ILE A 301 7.64 -15.28 13.57
CA ILE A 301 6.36 -16.00 13.43
C ILE A 301 5.54 -15.48 12.24
N PHE A 302 5.72 -14.22 11.82
CA PHE A 302 4.85 -13.60 10.82
C PHE A 302 5.10 -14.08 9.38
N PHE A 303 6.30 -14.58 9.10
CA PHE A 303 6.74 -14.98 7.75
C PHE A 303 6.37 -16.42 7.38
N GLN A 304 6.01 -17.27 8.35
CA GLN A 304 5.78 -18.70 8.12
C GLN A 304 4.30 -19.05 7.87
N GLU A 305 3.32 -18.19 8.23
CA GLU A 305 1.89 -18.56 8.20
C GLU A 305 0.93 -17.51 7.58
N SER A 306 1.44 -16.44 6.96
CA SER A 306 0.60 -15.28 6.65
C SER A 306 0.25 -15.14 5.18
N GLY A 307 -0.67 -15.95 4.65
CA GLY A 307 -1.45 -15.64 3.43
C GLY A 307 -2.50 -14.52 3.62
N GLY A 308 -2.33 -13.67 4.65
CA GLY A 308 -3.30 -12.65 5.04
C GLY A 308 -2.84 -11.25 4.63
N VAL A 309 -3.50 -10.70 3.62
CA VAL A 309 -3.35 -9.32 3.13
C VAL A 309 -3.22 -8.32 4.29
N PHE A 310 -2.17 -7.51 4.26
CA PHE A 310 -2.16 -6.24 5.00
C PHE A 310 -2.76 -5.15 4.14
#